data_AF-A0A952C2B7-F1
#
_entry.id   AF-A0A952C2B7-F1
#
_cell.length_a   1.000
_cell.length_b   1.000
_cell.length_c   1.000
_cell.angle_alpha   90.00
_cell.angle_beta   90.00
_cell.angle_gamma   90.00
#
_symmetry.space_group_name_H-M   'P 1'
#
loop_
_entity.id
_entity.type
_entity.pdbx_description
1 polymer ?
#
loop_
_entity_poly.entity_id
_entity_poly.type
_entity_poly.pdbx_seq_one_letter_code
_entity_poly.pdbx_strand_id
1 'polypeptide(L)'
;AAISDVAHPDWRASAVGVYRLWRDGGYALGALLAGALADLFGAGWAIGVVAAITFGSGIVVALEMQETLASRRSSGGEDSLHPLN
;
A
#
# COMPACT_ATOMS: atom_id res chain seq x y z
N ALA A 1 -8.31 8.11 -4.39
CA ALA A 1 -8.80 9.50 -4.29
C ALA A 1 -8.38 10.16 -2.96
N ALA A 2 -7.11 10.04 -2.56
CA ALA A 2 -6.60 10.62 -1.29
C ALA A 2 -5.28 11.40 -1.46
N ILE A 3 -4.54 11.20 -2.57
CA ILE A 3 -3.30 11.95 -2.89
C ILE A 3 -3.60 13.33 -3.51
N SER A 4 -4.81 13.56 -4.03
CA SER A 4 -5.12 14.78 -4.79
C SER A 4 -5.46 16.00 -3.94
N ASP A 5 -5.67 15.87 -2.63
CA ASP A 5 -6.18 16.97 -1.80
C ASP A 5 -5.11 17.78 -1.05
N VAL A 6 -3.84 17.36 -1.11
CA VAL A 6 -2.72 18.05 -0.43
C VAL A 6 -1.76 18.74 -1.40
N ALA A 7 -1.84 18.45 -2.71
CA ALA A 7 -0.92 19.01 -3.69
C ALA A 7 -1.46 20.31 -4.32
N HIS A 8 -0.66 21.37 -4.28
CA HIS A 8 -0.84 22.61 -5.04
C HIS A 8 -1.16 22.28 -6.53
N PRO A 9 -2.03 23.06 -7.20
CA PRO A 9 -2.62 22.73 -8.51
C PRO A 9 -1.61 22.38 -9.62
N ASP A 10 -0.37 22.84 -9.53
CA ASP A 10 0.70 22.58 -10.51
C ASP A 10 1.22 21.14 -10.51
N TRP A 11 1.04 20.36 -9.43
CA TRP A 11 1.64 19.02 -9.30
C TRP A 11 0.65 17.85 -9.45
N ARG A 12 -0.65 18.14 -9.53
CA ARG A 12 -1.70 17.12 -9.67
C ARG A 12 -1.57 16.30 -10.96
N ALA A 13 -1.24 16.94 -12.09
CA ALA A 13 -1.05 16.25 -13.36
C ALA A 13 0.16 15.29 -13.33
N SER A 14 1.27 15.75 -12.75
CA SER A 14 2.49 14.95 -12.60
C SER A 14 2.31 13.77 -11.65
N ALA A 15 1.62 13.96 -10.51
CA ALA A 15 1.34 12.86 -9.58
C ALA A 15 0.48 11.76 -10.21
N VAL A 16 -0.54 12.13 -11.00
CA VAL A 16 -1.37 11.17 -11.75
C VAL A 16 -0.54 10.49 -12.84
N GLY A 17 0.32 11.24 -13.53
CA GLY A 17 1.25 10.69 -14.53
C GLY A 17 2.21 9.66 -13.94
N VAL A 18 2.83 9.96 -12.80
CA VAL A 18 3.73 9.05 -12.07
C VAL A 18 2.98 7.81 -11.59
N TYR A 19 1.77 7.96 -11.04
CA TYR A 19 0.96 6.81 -10.62
C TYR A 19 0.63 5.88 -11.80
N ARG A 20 0.22 6.46 -12.94
CA ARG A 20 -0.08 5.68 -14.15
C ARG A 20 1.16 5.01 -14.71
N LEU A 21 2.29 5.72 -14.76
CA LEU A 21 3.57 5.17 -15.21
C LEU A 21 3.95 3.93 -14.40
N TRP A 22 3.89 4.02 -13.07
CA TRP A 22 4.21 2.89 -12.19
C TRP A 22 3.20 1.75 -12.33
N ARG A 23 1.90 2.07 -12.39
CA ARG A 23 0.84 1.06 -12.55
C ARG A 23 0.97 0.33 -13.88
N ASP A 24 1.02 1.07 -14.98
CA ASP A 24 1.01 0.53 -16.35
C ASP A 24 2.38 -0.12 -16.68
N GLY A 25 3.47 0.48 -16.20
CA GLY A 25 4.82 -0.10 -16.29
C GLY A 25 4.94 -1.42 -15.53
N GLY A 26 4.31 -1.52 -14.36
CA GLY A 26 4.26 -2.76 -13.57
C GLY A 26 3.58 -3.91 -14.33
N TYR A 27 2.48 -3.65 -15.04
CA TYR A 27 1.82 -4.67 -15.86
C TYR A 27 2.69 -5.11 -17.04
N ALA A 28 3.32 -4.16 -17.75
CA ALA A 28 4.17 -4.48 -18.89
C ALA A 28 5.42 -5.27 -18.46
N LEU A 29 6.17 -4.77 -17.48
CA LEU A 29 7.37 -5.43 -16.95
C LEU A 29 7.02 -6.79 -16.32
N GLY A 30 5.93 -6.85 -15.55
CA GLY A 30 5.46 -8.09 -14.93
C GLY A 30 5.08 -9.14 -15.95
N ALA A 31 4.37 -8.78 -17.02
CA ALA A 31 4.01 -9.70 -18.09
C ALA A 31 5.25 -10.21 -18.85
N LEU A 32 6.20 -9.33 -19.16
CA LEU A 32 7.45 -9.72 -19.83
C LEU A 32 8.28 -10.67 -18.97
N LEU A 33 8.44 -10.37 -17.68
CA LEU A 33 9.17 -11.22 -16.75
C LEU A 33 8.46 -12.56 -16.52
N ALA A 34 7.15 -12.56 -16.31
CA ALA A 34 6.37 -13.78 -16.12
C ALA A 34 6.39 -14.66 -17.37
N GLY A 35 6.27 -14.06 -18.56
CA GLY A 35 6.40 -14.75 -19.85
C GLY A 35 7.78 -15.37 -20.01
N ALA A 36 8.85 -14.59 -19.81
CA ALA A 36 10.22 -15.11 -19.90
C ALA A 36 10.48 -16.24 -18.89
N LEU A 37 10.04 -16.10 -17.64
CA LEU A 37 10.17 -17.17 -16.64
C LEU A 37 9.38 -18.42 -17.03
N ALA A 38 8.17 -18.25 -17.54
CA ALA A 38 7.34 -19.35 -18.00
C ALA A 38 7.96 -20.08 -19.20
N ASP A 39 8.57 -19.35 -20.13
CA ASP A 39 9.21 -19.90 -21.31
C ASP A 39 10.50 -20.65 -20.97
N LEU A 40 11.31 -20.14 -20.04
CA LEU A 40 12.60 -20.74 -19.68
C LEU A 40 12.47 -21.88 -18.66
N PHE A 41 11.58 -21.74 -17.68
CA PHE A 41 11.52 -22.63 -16.52
C PHE A 41 10.14 -23.29 -16.33
N GLY A 42 9.15 -22.91 -17.14
CA GLY A 42 7.77 -23.38 -17.03
C GLY A 42 6.90 -22.51 -16.12
N ALA A 43 5.58 -22.63 -16.29
CA ALA A 43 4.59 -21.79 -15.60
C ALA A 43 4.69 -21.86 -14.05
N GLY A 44 5.12 -22.99 -13.49
CA GLY A 44 5.29 -23.16 -12.05
C GLY A 44 6.29 -22.18 -11.44
N TRP A 45 7.39 -21.88 -12.13
CA TRP A 45 8.40 -20.92 -11.66
C TRP A 45 7.91 -19.48 -11.74
N ALA A 46 7.19 -19.12 -12.80
CA ALA A 46 6.57 -17.80 -12.91
C ALA A 46 5.58 -17.55 -11.76
N ILE A 47 4.71 -18.53 -11.48
CA ILE A 47 3.76 -18.47 -10.35
C ILE A 47 4.52 -18.39 -9.03
N GLY A 48 5.55 -19.22 -8.83
CA GLY A 48 6.36 -19.25 -7.62
C GLY A 48 7.04 -17.90 -7.33
N VAL A 49 7.58 -17.24 -8.35
CA VAL A 49 8.21 -15.91 -8.19
C VAL A 49 7.19 -14.83 -7.84
N VAL A 50 6.03 -14.81 -8.50
CA VAL A 50 4.95 -13.86 -8.16
C VAL A 50 4.46 -14.09 -6.73
N ALA A 51 4.30 -15.34 -6.32
CA ALA A 51 3.93 -15.71 -4.96
C ALA A 51 4.99 -15.27 -3.94
N ALA A 52 6.27 -15.48 -4.23
CA ALA A 52 7.37 -15.08 -3.35
C ALA A 52 7.44 -13.56 -3.15
N ILE A 53 7.29 -12.78 -4.23
CA ILE A 53 7.27 -11.30 -4.16
C ILE A 53 6.07 -10.82 -3.34
N THR A 54 4.88 -11.39 -3.59
CA THR A 54 3.65 -11.04 -2.86
C THR A 54 3.77 -11.36 -1.37
N PHE A 55 4.27 -12.56 -1.05
CA PHE A 55 4.47 -13.00 0.31
C PHE A 55 5.52 -12.15 1.02
N GLY A 56 6.64 -11.86 0.35
CA GLY A 56 7.68 -10.96 0.86
C GLY A 56 7.13 -9.57 1.17
N SER A 57 6.29 -9.00 0.29
CA SER A 57 5.61 -7.74 0.56
C SER A 57 4.71 -7.82 1.80
N GLY A 58 3.98 -8.92 1.97
CA GLY A 58 3.16 -9.15 3.15
C GLY A 58 3.98 -9.23 4.43
N ILE A 59 5.13 -9.90 4.40
CA ILE A 59 6.06 -9.95 5.53
C ILE A 59 6.58 -8.55 5.87
N VAL A 60 7.03 -7.78 4.87
CA VAL A 60 7.51 -6.40 5.11
C VAL A 60 6.43 -5.57 5.78
N VAL A 61 5.19 -5.60 5.27
CA VAL A 61 4.05 -4.88 5.88
C VAL A 61 3.76 -5.39 7.29
N ALA A 62 3.79 -6.71 7.51
CA ALA A 62 3.54 -7.30 8.82
C ALA A 62 4.62 -6.92 9.85
N LEU A 63 5.86 -6.69 9.41
CA LEU A 63 6.95 -6.23 10.27
C LEU A 63 6.94 -4.71 10.47
N GLU A 64 6.57 -3.93 9.45
CA GLU A 64 6.56 -2.46 9.50
C GLU A 64 5.30 -1.86 10.14
N MET A 65 4.13 -2.48 9.98
CA MET A 65 2.92 -1.99 10.65
C MET A 65 2.97 -2.33 12.14
N GLN A 66 3.51 -1.42 12.95
CA GLN A 66 3.23 -1.40 14.38
C GLN A 66 1.75 -1.08 14.61
N GLU A 67 1.04 -1.97 15.31
CA GLU A 67 -0.34 -1.85 15.80
C GLU A 67 -0.69 -0.41 16.20
N THR A 68 -1.41 0.31 15.33
CA THR A 68 -1.80 1.71 15.55
C THR A 68 -3.11 1.84 16.35
N LEU A 69 -3.71 0.72 16.80
CA LEU A 69 -4.99 0.70 17.53
C LEU A 69 -4.83 0.53 19.05
N ALA A 70 -3.88 1.24 19.67
CA ALA A 70 -3.69 1.22 21.12
C ALA A 70 -3.76 2.62 21.77
N SER A 71 -4.71 3.51 21.40
CA SER A 71 -5.00 4.69 22.26
C SER A 71 -6.29 5.45 21.89
N ARG A 72 -7.48 4.85 22.10
CA ARG A 72 -8.73 5.65 22.11
C ARG A 72 -9.84 5.10 23.00
N ARG A 73 -9.50 4.50 24.15
CA ARG A 73 -10.48 4.03 25.13
C ARG A 73 -10.16 4.46 26.57
N SER A 74 -9.83 5.74 26.78
CA SER A 74 -9.64 6.29 28.13
C SER A 74 -9.97 7.79 28.25
N SER A 75 -10.98 8.30 27.54
CA SER A 75 -11.42 9.70 27.70
C SER A 75 -12.93 9.85 27.59
N GLY A 76 -13.66 9.05 28.36
CA GLY A 76 -15.11 9.17 28.50
C GLY A 76 -15.51 8.82 29.93
N GLY A 77 -15.38 9.78 30.85
CA GLY A 77 -15.79 9.57 32.24
C GLY A 77 -15.61 10.71 33.25
N GLU A 78 -15.02 11.86 32.90
CA GLU A 78 -14.62 12.88 33.91
C GLU A 78 -15.25 14.27 33.76
N ASP A 79 -16.39 14.42 33.07
CA ASP A 79 -17.05 15.73 32.88
C ASP A 79 -18.35 15.93 33.70
N SER A 80 -18.65 15.07 34.68
CA SER A 80 -19.88 15.18 35.48
C SER A 80 -19.71 15.79 36.89
N LEU A 81 -18.58 16.44 37.19
CA LEU A 81 -18.37 17.12 38.49
C LEU A 81 -18.12 18.63 38.32
N HIS A 82 -19.12 19.35 37.81
CA HIS A 82 -19.20 20.80 38.00
C HIS A 82 -20.28 21.11 39.05
N PRO A 83 -19.94 21.34 40.33
CA PRO A 83 -20.90 21.82 41.31
C PRO A 83 -21.28 23.28 40.98
N LEU A 84 -22.56 23.52 40.76
CA LEU A 84 -23.14 24.85 40.67
C LEU A 84 -23.16 25.45 42.09
N ASN A 85 -22.33 26.47 42.32
CA ASN A 85 -22.44 27.44 43.41
C ASN A 85 -22.47 28.84 42.81
#